data_AF-V5HKU4-F1
#
_entry.id   AF-V5HKU4-F1
#
_cell.length_a   1.000
_cell.length_b   1.000
_cell.length_c   1.000
_cell.angle_alpha   90.00
_cell.angle_beta   90.00
_cell.angle_gamma   90.00
#
_symmetry.space_group_name_H-M   'P 1'
#
loop_
_entity.id
_entity.type
_entity.pdbx_description
1 polymer ?
#
loop_
_entity_poly.entity_id
_entity_poly.type
_entity_poly.pdbx_seq_one_letter_code
_entity_poly.pdbx_strand_id
1 'polypeptide(L)'
;ERIVNGTPANPGHWPWVVGLYTANDTFYCGGVLISSQYVLTAAHCYKDENTTGFLSVRLGSTNRTNFTVDCHRNADKSQNLERSDTAARHEELEDQVICAEVDDVCIPVQGNNCTDFMRDLALLKLKRPVNFTKHIQPICLPANCEEPPSDASIYGVGWGKKTYDDDTSYDDTTDGTTDDTSRNFVRPL
;
A
#
# COMPACT_ATOMS: atom_id res chain seq x y z
N GLU A 1 11.52 -2.00 8.57
CA GLU A 1 11.03 -1.99 9.96
C GLU A 1 9.55 -2.34 10.02
N ARG A 2 9.10 -3.02 11.08
CA ARG A 2 7.68 -3.21 11.42
C ARG A 2 7.17 -2.00 12.19
N ILE A 3 5.86 -1.73 12.16
CA ILE A 3 5.26 -0.83 13.17
C ILE A 3 5.24 -1.60 14.49
N VAL A 4 6.34 -1.48 15.24
CA VAL A 4 6.50 -2.07 16.58
C VAL A 4 5.69 -1.24 17.58
N ASN A 5 4.98 -1.89 18.49
CA ASN A 5 4.06 -1.27 19.47
C ASN A 5 2.85 -0.53 18.84
N GLY A 6 2.47 -0.87 17.61
CA GLY A 6 1.20 -0.42 17.02
C GLY A 6 0.03 -1.33 17.38
N THR A 7 -1.19 -0.92 17.05
CA THR A 7 -2.39 -1.76 17.10
C THR A 7 -2.85 -2.14 15.69
N PRO A 8 -3.53 -3.28 15.49
CA PRO A 8 -4.09 -3.62 14.18
C PRO A 8 -5.00 -2.49 13.65
N ALA A 9 -4.81 -2.13 12.39
CA ALA A 9 -5.62 -1.11 11.73
C ALA A 9 -6.98 -1.69 11.35
N ASN A 10 -8.05 -0.98 11.71
CA ASN A 10 -9.41 -1.36 11.31
C ASN A 10 -9.60 -1.19 9.79
N PRO A 11 -10.30 -2.13 9.11
CA PRO A 11 -10.71 -1.96 7.72
C PRO A 11 -11.41 -0.62 7.49
N GLY A 12 -11.00 0.08 6.42
CA GLY A 12 -11.63 1.33 5.97
C GLY A 12 -11.24 2.59 6.75
N HIS A 13 -10.53 2.47 7.87
CA HIS A 13 -10.08 3.66 8.64
C HIS A 13 -8.94 4.43 7.96
N TRP A 14 -8.14 3.75 7.14
CA TRP A 14 -6.98 4.32 6.43
C TRP A 14 -7.05 4.02 4.93
N PRO A 15 -8.12 4.47 4.24
CA PRO A 15 -8.48 4.02 2.89
C PRO A 15 -7.52 4.52 1.79
N TRP A 16 -6.60 5.40 2.13
CA TRP A 16 -5.54 5.89 1.24
C TRP A 16 -4.27 5.06 1.29
N VAL A 17 -4.09 4.19 2.28
CA VAL A 17 -2.85 3.42 2.42
C VAL A 17 -2.77 2.38 1.32
N VAL A 18 -1.65 2.35 0.59
CA VAL A 18 -1.42 1.40 -0.49
C VAL A 18 -0.16 0.57 -0.24
N GLY A 19 -0.16 -0.67 -0.73
CA GLY A 19 1.00 -1.54 -0.75
C GLY A 19 1.65 -1.57 -2.13
N LEU A 20 2.97 -1.49 -2.18
CA LEU A 20 3.78 -1.61 -3.40
C LEU A 20 4.45 -2.98 -3.42
N TYR A 21 4.24 -3.71 -4.51
CA TYR A 21 4.70 -5.09 -4.68
C TYR A 21 5.62 -5.21 -5.89
N THR A 22 6.64 -6.04 -5.76
CA THR A 22 7.50 -6.40 -6.89
C THR A 22 6.78 -7.31 -7.88
N ALA A 23 7.35 -7.52 -9.08
CA ALA A 23 6.80 -8.45 -10.06
C ALA A 23 6.69 -9.90 -9.56
N ASN A 24 7.47 -10.28 -8.55
CA ASN A 24 7.40 -11.58 -7.88
C ASN A 24 6.39 -11.59 -6.71
N ASP A 25 5.43 -10.66 -6.69
CA ASP A 25 4.36 -10.61 -5.68
C ASP A 25 4.87 -10.43 -4.23
N THR A 26 6.03 -9.78 -4.06
CA THR A 26 6.60 -9.52 -2.74
C THR A 26 6.34 -8.08 -2.32
N PHE A 27 5.75 -7.87 -1.14
CA PHE A 27 5.58 -6.54 -0.55
C PHE A 27 6.95 -5.87 -0.36
N TYR A 28 7.11 -4.68 -0.94
CA TYR A 28 8.37 -3.95 -0.96
C TYR A 28 8.30 -2.65 -0.16
N CYS A 29 7.29 -1.82 -0.45
CA CYS A 29 7.10 -0.49 0.14
C CYS A 29 5.62 -0.19 0.39
N GLY A 30 5.36 0.87 1.15
CA GLY A 30 4.05 1.51 1.24
C GLY A 30 3.93 2.74 0.33
N GLY A 31 2.76 3.34 0.33
CA GLY A 31 2.48 4.65 -0.26
C GLY A 31 1.10 5.15 0.16
N VAL A 32 0.70 6.30 -0.37
CA VAL A 32 -0.65 6.84 -0.17
C VAL A 32 -1.29 7.26 -1.47
N LEU A 33 -2.57 6.92 -1.66
CA LEU A 33 -3.38 7.40 -2.76
C LEU A 33 -3.68 8.89 -2.55
N ILE A 34 -3.39 9.73 -3.54
CA ILE A 34 -3.65 11.19 -3.47
C ILE A 34 -4.69 11.66 -4.50
N SER A 35 -5.02 10.82 -5.47
CA SER A 35 -6.13 11.02 -6.41
C SER A 35 -6.54 9.68 -7.03
N SER A 36 -7.53 9.65 -7.92
CA SER A 36 -7.94 8.41 -8.61
C SER A 36 -6.83 7.77 -9.45
N GLN A 37 -5.75 8.48 -9.80
CA GLN A 37 -4.71 7.96 -10.69
C GLN A 37 -3.27 8.18 -10.16
N TYR A 38 -3.10 8.75 -8.98
CA TYR A 38 -1.76 9.05 -8.44
C TYR A 38 -1.57 8.55 -7.03
N VAL A 39 -0.44 7.88 -6.82
CA VAL A 39 0.07 7.44 -5.52
C VAL A 39 1.34 8.21 -5.20
N LEU A 40 1.42 8.74 -3.98
CA LEU A 40 2.64 9.32 -3.42
C LEU A 40 3.42 8.24 -2.65
N THR A 41 4.72 8.17 -2.86
CA THR A 41 5.63 7.24 -2.18
C THR A 41 7.03 7.84 -2.09
N ALA A 42 7.99 7.08 -1.55
CA ALA A 42 9.38 7.47 -1.49
C ALA A 42 10.11 7.15 -2.81
N ALA A 43 11.10 7.95 -3.20
CA ALA A 43 11.85 7.72 -4.44
C ALA A 43 12.72 6.45 -4.37
N HIS A 44 13.24 6.12 -3.19
CA HIS A 44 13.98 4.88 -2.98
C HIS A 44 13.11 3.64 -3.18
N CYS A 45 11.78 3.74 -3.08
CA CYS A 45 10.88 2.62 -3.36
C CYS A 45 10.83 2.22 -4.83
N TYR A 46 11.39 3.05 -5.73
CA TYR A 46 11.57 2.72 -7.14
C TYR A 46 13.04 2.42 -7.51
N LYS A 47 14.00 2.76 -6.64
CA LYS A 47 15.43 2.75 -6.93
C LYS A 47 16.09 1.46 -6.47
N ASP A 48 15.96 0.41 -7.26
CA ASP A 48 16.84 -0.76 -7.17
C ASP A 48 17.26 -1.18 -8.57
N GLU A 49 18.57 -1.19 -8.84
CA GLU A 49 19.17 -1.60 -10.14
C GLU A 49 18.84 -3.06 -10.51
N ASN A 50 18.24 -3.82 -9.59
CA ASN A 50 17.82 -5.21 -9.74
C ASN A 50 16.30 -5.41 -9.84
N THR A 51 15.48 -4.34 -9.83
CA THR A 51 14.03 -4.46 -10.07
C THR A 51 13.76 -4.66 -11.57
N THR A 52 13.99 -5.88 -12.04
CA THR A 52 13.70 -6.32 -13.42
C THR A 52 12.20 -6.35 -13.77
N GLY A 53 11.32 -5.84 -12.90
CA GLY A 53 9.87 -5.92 -13.09
C GLY A 53 9.11 -4.71 -12.55
N PHE A 54 7.95 -4.46 -13.15
CA PHE A 54 7.03 -3.38 -12.79
C PHE A 54 6.47 -3.55 -11.38
N LEU A 55 6.30 -2.43 -10.66
CA LEU A 55 5.61 -2.40 -9.37
C LEU A 55 4.09 -2.53 -9.57
N SER A 56 3.45 -3.37 -8.76
CA SER A 56 1.99 -3.42 -8.61
C SER A 56 1.58 -2.65 -7.36
N VAL A 57 0.60 -1.76 -7.51
CA VAL A 57 -0.01 -1.01 -6.40
C VAL A 57 -1.27 -1.74 -5.97
N ARG A 58 -1.44 -1.97 -4.66
CA ARG A 58 -2.63 -2.63 -4.10
C ARG A 58 -3.34 -1.73 -3.10
N LEU A 59 -4.64 -1.61 -3.28
CA LEU A 59 -5.50 -0.70 -2.54
C LEU A 59 -6.67 -1.46 -1.92
N GLY A 60 -7.23 -0.92 -0.83
CA GLY A 60 -8.47 -1.42 -0.23
C GLY A 60 -8.34 -2.58 0.74
N SER A 61 -7.11 -3.02 1.07
CA SER A 61 -6.87 -4.12 2.01
C SER A 61 -6.24 -3.62 3.31
N THR A 62 -6.53 -4.29 4.42
CA THR A 62 -5.74 -4.20 5.66
C THR A 62 -4.75 -5.34 5.83
N ASN A 63 -4.80 -6.38 4.99
CA ASN A 63 -3.81 -7.46 4.98
C ASN A 63 -2.87 -7.31 3.79
N ARG A 64 -1.63 -7.80 3.92
CA ARG A 64 -0.77 -8.01 2.76
C ARG A 64 -1.46 -9.03 1.87
N THR A 65 -1.71 -8.62 0.64
CA THR A 65 -2.42 -9.41 -0.35
C THR A 65 -1.46 -10.28 -1.14
N ASN A 66 -1.97 -11.35 -1.73
CA ASN A 66 -1.28 -12.22 -2.68
C ASN A 66 -1.92 -12.05 -4.07
N PHE A 67 -1.11 -11.83 -5.10
CA PHE A 67 -1.59 -11.55 -6.45
C PHE A 67 -2.50 -12.65 -6.98
N THR A 68 -2.15 -13.92 -6.75
CA THR A 68 -2.94 -15.05 -7.30
C THR A 68 -4.34 -15.16 -6.70
N VAL A 69 -4.53 -14.65 -5.49
CA VAL A 69 -5.79 -14.77 -4.72
C VAL A 69 -6.59 -13.48 -4.78
N ASP A 70 -5.96 -12.33 -4.56
CA ASP A 70 -6.64 -11.04 -4.38
C ASP A 70 -6.66 -10.23 -5.68
N CYS A 71 -5.63 -10.39 -6.51
CA CYS A 71 -5.50 -9.71 -7.79
C CYS A 71 -5.83 -10.69 -8.90
N HIS A 72 -7.11 -11.03 -9.11
CA HIS A 72 -7.48 -11.86 -10.25
C HIS A 72 -6.94 -11.22 -11.56
N ARG A 73 -5.82 -11.75 -12.07
CA ARG A 73 -5.42 -11.59 -13.45
C ARG A 73 -6.62 -12.19 -14.20
N ASN A 74 -7.44 -11.35 -14.81
CA ASN A 74 -8.38 -11.80 -15.84
C ASN A 74 -7.53 -12.31 -17.02
N ALA A 75 -6.86 -13.44 -16.84
CA ALA A 75 -6.20 -14.20 -17.89
C ALA A 75 -7.15 -15.27 -18.44
N ASP A 76 -8.29 -15.54 -17.79
CA ASP A 76 -9.36 -16.34 -18.37
C ASP A 76 -10.73 -15.82 -17.94
N LYS A 77 -11.30 -14.95 -18.76
CA LYS A 77 -12.72 -14.54 -18.67
C LYS A 77 -13.64 -15.58 -19.30
N SER A 78 -13.33 -16.86 -19.10
CA SER A 78 -14.22 -17.95 -19.45
C SER A 78 -13.87 -19.12 -18.55
N GLN A 79 -14.59 -19.30 -17.45
CA GLN A 79 -15.34 -20.52 -17.15
C GLN A 79 -16.24 -20.24 -15.93
N ASN A 80 -17.51 -19.98 -16.24
CA ASN A 80 -18.69 -20.41 -15.48
C ASN A 80 -18.68 -20.22 -13.95
N LEU A 81 -19.13 -19.06 -13.48
CA LEU A 81 -19.84 -19.00 -12.20
C LEU A 81 -21.34 -18.79 -12.46
N GLU A 82 -22.03 -19.90 -12.71
CA GLU A 82 -23.40 -20.01 -12.25
C GLU A 82 -23.37 -20.06 -10.72
N ARG A 83 -23.88 -19.02 -10.04
CA ARG A 83 -24.94 -19.17 -9.04
C ARG A 83 -25.40 -17.81 -8.49
N SER A 84 -26.73 -17.73 -8.45
CA SER A 84 -27.61 -16.70 -7.91
C SER A 84 -27.26 -16.26 -6.49
N ASP A 85 -27.20 -14.95 -6.24
CA ASP A 85 -28.19 -14.23 -5.42
C ASP A 85 -27.82 -12.73 -5.32
N THR A 86 -28.76 -11.88 -5.72
CA THR A 86 -28.59 -10.43 -5.91
C THR A 86 -29.06 -9.66 -4.68
N ALA A 87 -28.15 -9.45 -3.73
CA ALA A 87 -28.15 -8.35 -2.74
C ALA A 87 -26.82 -8.35 -1.96
N ALA A 88 -26.36 -9.54 -1.54
CA ALA A 88 -25.08 -9.71 -0.84
C ALA A 88 -23.84 -9.39 -1.70
N ARG A 89 -23.97 -9.50 -3.02
CA ARG A 89 -22.87 -9.25 -3.97
C ARG A 89 -22.42 -7.80 -4.07
N HIS A 90 -23.26 -6.80 -3.74
CA HIS A 90 -22.85 -5.40 -3.83
C HIS A 90 -21.88 -5.02 -2.72
N GLU A 91 -22.03 -5.60 -1.53
CA GLU A 91 -21.16 -5.29 -0.38
C GLU A 91 -19.81 -6.03 -0.46
N GLU A 92 -19.79 -7.26 -1.00
CA GLU A 92 -18.54 -8.03 -1.24
C GLU A 92 -17.69 -7.47 -2.39
N LEU A 93 -18.27 -6.72 -3.34
CA LEU A 93 -17.54 -6.11 -4.45
C LEU A 93 -16.90 -4.75 -4.09
N GLU A 94 -17.44 -4.03 -3.12
CA GLU A 94 -16.89 -2.75 -2.65
C GLU A 94 -15.59 -2.91 -1.83
N ASP A 95 -15.37 -4.11 -1.30
CA ASP A 95 -14.24 -4.49 -0.45
C ASP A 95 -13.16 -5.24 -1.24
N GLN A 96 -13.31 -5.26 -2.57
CA GLN A 96 -12.36 -5.89 -3.44
C GLN A 96 -11.05 -5.11 -3.45
N VAL A 97 -9.96 -5.85 -3.23
CA VAL A 97 -8.60 -5.35 -3.42
C VAL A 97 -8.43 -4.95 -4.88
N ILE A 98 -8.07 -3.69 -5.12
CA ILE A 98 -7.72 -3.22 -6.45
C ILE A 98 -6.22 -3.36 -6.64
N CYS A 99 -5.81 -4.06 -7.69
CA CYS A 99 -4.41 -4.20 -8.08
C CYS A 99 -4.18 -3.40 -9.37
N ALA A 100 -3.47 -2.29 -9.24
CA ALA A 100 -3.19 -1.38 -10.32
C ALA A 100 -1.75 -1.53 -10.82
N GLU A 101 -1.58 -1.43 -12.13
CA GLU A 101 -0.27 -1.31 -12.78
C GLU A 101 0.19 0.15 -12.74
N VAL A 102 1.50 0.35 -12.57
CA VAL A 102 2.14 1.66 -12.70
C VAL A 102 2.48 1.91 -14.18
N ASP A 103 2.09 3.07 -14.68
CA ASP A 103 2.38 3.55 -16.05
C ASP A 103 3.67 4.36 -16.10
N ASP A 104 3.85 5.25 -15.12
CA ASP A 104 4.98 6.18 -15.06
C ASP A 104 5.35 6.51 -13.62
N VAL A 105 6.61 6.91 -13.42
CA VAL A 105 7.17 7.29 -12.12
C VAL A 105 7.85 8.64 -12.24
N CYS A 106 7.27 9.64 -11.57
CA CYS A 106 7.83 10.98 -11.53
C CYS A 106 8.59 11.20 -10.22
N ILE A 107 9.90 11.42 -10.32
CA ILE A 107 10.76 11.81 -9.20
C ILE A 107 11.21 13.26 -9.45
N PRO A 108 11.07 14.19 -8.48
CA PRO A 108 11.52 15.57 -8.65
C PRO A 108 12.98 15.65 -9.08
N VAL A 109 13.25 16.44 -10.12
CA VAL A 109 14.61 16.68 -10.61
C VAL A 109 15.38 17.47 -9.56
N GLN A 110 16.52 16.93 -9.13
CA GLN A 110 17.36 17.55 -8.12
C GLN A 110 18.22 18.64 -8.78
N GLY A 111 17.89 19.91 -8.52
CA GLY A 111 18.80 21.02 -8.75
C GLY A 111 19.86 21.09 -7.64
N ASN A 112 21.02 21.68 -7.93
CA ASN A 112 22.21 21.65 -7.06
C ASN A 112 22.09 22.40 -5.72
N ASN A 113 20.93 22.98 -5.34
CA ASN A 113 20.86 24.01 -4.30
C ASN A 113 19.62 24.02 -3.38
N CYS A 114 18.92 22.90 -3.22
CA CYS A 114 17.94 22.75 -2.13
C CYS A 114 18.26 21.53 -1.26
N THR A 115 18.17 21.74 0.05
CA THR A 115 18.58 20.87 1.18
C THR A 115 18.14 19.41 1.05
N ASP A 116 19.00 18.49 1.52
CA ASP A 116 18.96 17.03 1.30
C ASP A 116 17.67 16.26 1.66
N PHE A 117 16.69 16.90 2.31
CA PHE A 117 15.48 16.24 2.82
C PHE A 117 14.38 16.00 1.78
N MET A 118 14.33 16.73 0.66
CA MET A 118 13.28 16.57 -0.38
C MET A 118 13.71 15.68 -1.56
N ARG A 119 14.67 14.78 -1.34
CA ARG A 119 15.20 13.90 -2.41
C ARG A 119 14.45 12.58 -2.54
N ASP A 120 13.68 12.19 -1.52
CA ASP A 120 13.10 10.85 -1.40
C ASP A 120 11.57 10.86 -1.56
N LEU A 121 11.10 11.49 -2.63
CA LEU A 121 9.68 11.59 -2.97
C LEU A 121 9.45 11.16 -4.42
N ALA A 122 8.41 10.36 -4.66
CA ALA A 122 8.00 9.94 -5.98
C ALA A 122 6.48 9.93 -6.12
N LEU A 123 6.01 10.23 -7.32
CA LEU A 123 4.64 10.04 -7.75
C LEU A 123 4.57 8.86 -8.71
N LEU A 124 3.73 7.89 -8.39
CA LEU A 124 3.38 6.80 -9.29
C LEU A 124 2.07 7.15 -9.99
N LYS A 125 2.10 7.20 -11.32
CA LYS A 125 0.90 7.34 -12.14
C LYS A 125 0.35 5.95 -12.44
N LEU A 126 -0.88 5.68 -12.05
CA LEU A 126 -1.54 4.41 -12.34
C LEU A 126 -1.94 4.35 -13.82
N LYS A 127 -1.82 3.17 -14.43
CA LYS A 127 -2.20 2.93 -15.84
C LYS A 127 -3.68 3.15 -16.13
N ARG A 128 -4.53 2.95 -15.11
CA ARG A 128 -5.96 3.25 -15.15
C ARG A 128 -6.37 3.92 -13.84
N PRO A 129 -7.30 4.89 -13.87
CA PRO A 129 -7.83 5.45 -12.65
C PRO A 129 -8.59 4.37 -11.86
N VAL A 130 -8.52 4.44 -10.53
CA VAL A 130 -9.30 3.63 -9.61
C VAL A 130 -10.60 4.33 -9.24
N ASN A 131 -11.65 3.55 -8.99
CA ASN A 131 -12.88 4.05 -8.42
C ASN A 131 -12.74 4.13 -6.90
N PHE A 132 -13.31 5.17 -6.30
CA PHE A 132 -13.34 5.31 -4.85
C PHE A 132 -14.44 4.44 -4.24
N THR A 133 -14.12 3.81 -3.11
CA THR A 133 -15.03 2.96 -2.33
C THR A 133 -14.88 3.31 -0.85
N LYS A 134 -15.64 2.68 0.04
CA LYS A 134 -15.46 2.85 1.49
C LYS A 134 -14.04 2.45 1.97
N HIS A 135 -13.32 1.64 1.19
CA HIS A 135 -11.95 1.17 1.49
C HIS A 135 -10.86 1.84 0.64
N ILE A 136 -11.23 2.61 -0.38
CA ILE A 136 -10.30 3.25 -1.31
C ILE A 136 -10.69 4.72 -1.45
N GLN A 137 -9.92 5.60 -0.82
CA GLN A 137 -10.12 7.06 -0.87
C GLN A 137 -8.77 7.75 -0.90
N PRO A 138 -8.64 8.92 -1.53
CA PRO A 138 -7.41 9.68 -1.50
C PRO A 138 -7.21 10.37 -0.14
N ILE A 139 -5.97 10.56 0.27
CA ILE A 139 -5.61 11.46 1.37
C ILE A 139 -5.54 12.91 0.85
N CYS A 140 -5.85 13.87 1.71
CA CYS A 140 -5.60 15.28 1.43
C CYS A 140 -4.11 15.59 1.48
N LEU A 141 -3.65 16.47 0.60
CA LEU A 141 -2.33 17.10 0.70
C LEU A 141 -2.48 18.46 1.39
N PRO A 142 -1.53 18.86 2.25
CA PRO A 142 -1.52 20.19 2.84
C PRO A 142 -1.35 21.27 1.76
N ALA A 143 -1.77 22.49 2.06
CA ALA A 143 -1.43 23.64 1.24
C ALA A 143 0.10 23.88 1.23
N ASN A 144 0.57 24.66 0.27
CA ASN A 144 1.99 24.96 0.16
C ASN A 144 2.48 25.70 1.42
N CYS A 145 3.56 25.19 2.02
CA CYS A 145 4.15 25.69 3.27
C CYS A 145 3.18 25.69 4.47
N GLU A 146 2.14 24.87 4.45
CA GLU A 146 1.28 24.66 5.61
C GLU A 146 1.93 23.67 6.58
N GLU A 147 2.19 24.11 7.81
CA GLU A 147 2.66 23.25 8.88
C GLU A 147 1.47 22.66 9.65
N PRO A 148 1.54 21.38 10.06
CA PRO A 148 0.51 20.81 10.91
C PRO A 148 0.45 21.56 12.26
N PRO A 149 -0.74 21.68 12.87
CA PRO A 149 -0.87 22.22 14.23
C PRO A 149 0.03 21.48 15.23
N SER A 150 0.52 22.18 16.25
CA SER A 150 1.43 21.60 17.25
C SER A 150 0.81 20.48 18.09
N ASP A 151 -0.53 20.45 18.18
CA ASP A 151 -1.32 19.43 18.88
C ASP A 151 -1.92 18.39 17.93
N ALA A 152 -1.55 18.43 16.64
CA ALA A 152 -2.02 17.46 15.67
C ALA A 152 -1.54 16.05 16.04
N SER A 153 -2.49 15.12 16.11
CA SER A 153 -2.17 13.71 16.27
C SER A 153 -1.65 13.15 14.94
N ILE A 154 -0.42 12.64 14.95
CA ILE A 154 0.23 12.05 13.78
C ILE A 154 0.18 10.53 13.92
N TYR A 155 -0.06 9.83 12.81
CA TYR A 155 -0.16 8.37 12.80
C TYR A 155 0.76 7.78 11.73
N GLY A 156 1.54 6.78 12.13
CA GLY A 156 2.20 5.86 11.21
C GLY A 156 1.29 4.67 10.93
N VAL A 157 1.07 4.34 9.65
CA VAL A 157 0.21 3.21 9.24
C VAL A 157 0.92 2.38 8.17
N GLY A 158 0.89 1.06 8.30
CA GLY A 158 1.44 0.16 7.30
C GLY A 158 1.68 -1.26 7.81
N TRP A 159 2.17 -2.13 6.91
CA TRP A 159 2.38 -3.56 7.17
C TRP A 159 3.76 -3.91 7.70
N GLY A 160 4.72 -2.99 7.60
CA GLY A 160 6.11 -3.22 7.96
C GLY A 160 6.88 -4.17 7.03
N LYS A 161 8.14 -3.87 6.73
CA LYS A 161 9.01 -4.78 5.96
C LYS A 161 9.68 -5.79 6.90
N LYS A 162 9.65 -7.08 6.55
CA LYS A 162 10.49 -8.10 7.20
C LYS A 162 11.94 -7.80 6.79
N THR A 163 12.79 -7.42 7.72
CA THR A 163 14.24 -7.40 7.49
C THR A 163 14.71 -8.85 7.59
N TYR A 164 14.86 -9.53 6.45
CA TYR A 164 15.83 -10.63 6.38
C TYR A 164 17.18 -9.95 6.24
N ASP A 165 17.81 -9.68 7.38
CA ASP A 165 19.24 -9.44 7.59
C ASP A 165 19.39 -8.96 9.04
N ASP A 166 19.28 -9.90 9.99
CA ASP A 166 20.29 -10.05 11.03
C ASP A 166 20.12 -11.42 11.69
N ASP A 167 21.23 -12.13 11.84
CA ASP A 167 21.36 -13.46 12.41
C ASP A 167 21.22 -13.38 13.94
N THR A 168 19.99 -13.18 14.42
CA THR A 168 19.67 -13.44 15.82
C THR A 168 18.32 -14.16 15.93
N SER A 169 18.41 -15.46 16.22
CA SER A 169 17.28 -16.28 16.64
C SER A 169 16.68 -15.73 17.93
N TYR A 170 15.62 -14.95 17.84
CA TYR A 170 14.64 -14.87 18.91
C TYR A 170 13.47 -15.77 18.53
N ASP A 171 13.54 -16.97 19.08
CA ASP A 171 12.51 -17.98 19.03
C ASP A 171 11.35 -17.51 19.90
N ASP A 172 10.37 -16.82 19.32
CA ASP A 172 9.10 -16.54 19.99
C ASP A 172 8.13 -17.69 19.71
N THR A 173 8.35 -18.79 20.42
CA THR A 173 7.40 -19.88 20.53
C THR A 173 6.34 -19.52 21.55
N THR A 174 5.38 -18.67 21.18
CA THR A 174 4.07 -18.69 21.83
C THR A 174 2.90 -18.53 20.83
N ASP A 175 2.12 -19.60 20.78
CA ASP A 175 0.67 -19.63 20.55
C ASP A 175 0.10 -19.37 19.15
N GLY A 176 0.02 -20.44 18.36
CA GLY A 176 -1.27 -21.02 17.96
C GLY A 176 -2.30 -20.16 17.21
N THR A 177 -1.96 -18.99 16.69
CA THR A 177 -2.89 -18.09 16.00
C THR A 177 -2.31 -17.62 14.67
N THR A 178 -3.14 -17.65 13.64
CA THR A 178 -2.85 -17.35 12.23
C THR A 178 -2.01 -16.08 12.04
N ASP A 179 -0.90 -16.21 11.31
CA ASP A 179 -0.02 -15.18 10.71
C ASP A 179 -0.45 -13.70 10.86
N ASP A 180 -0.31 -13.15 12.08
CA ASP A 180 -0.55 -11.73 12.40
C ASP A 180 0.48 -10.79 11.75
N THR A 181 1.51 -11.36 11.11
CA THR A 181 2.61 -10.59 10.50
C THR A 181 2.24 -9.94 9.16
N SER A 182 1.09 -10.33 8.61
CA SER A 182 0.55 -9.84 7.34
C SER A 182 -0.39 -8.66 7.52
N ARG A 183 -0.77 -8.26 8.75
CA ARG A 183 -1.75 -7.19 8.98
C ARG A 183 -1.13 -5.79 8.92
N ASN A 184 -1.97 -4.81 8.59
CA ASN A 184 -1.68 -3.40 8.70
C ASN A 184 -1.80 -2.98 10.16
N PHE A 185 -0.85 -2.22 10.66
CA PHE A 185 -0.84 -1.67 12.01
C PHE A 185 -0.86 -0.15 11.96
N VAL A 186 -1.39 0.47 13.01
CA VAL A 186 -1.37 1.91 13.24
C VAL A 186 -0.66 2.22 14.55
N ARG A 187 0.12 3.29 14.56
CA ARG A 187 0.79 3.80 15.75
C ARG A 187 0.74 5.33 15.79
N PRO A 188 0.26 5.94 16.90
CA PRO A 188 0.44 7.38 17.14
C PRO A 188 1.92 7.73 17.27
N LEU A 189 2.35 8.83 16.64
CA LEU A 189 3.72 9.35 16.69
C LEU A 189 3.86 10.48 17.71
#